data_AF-A0A2L2YCX2-F1
#
_entry.id   AF-A0A2L2YCX2-F1
#
_cell.length_a   1.000
_cell.length_b   1.000
_cell.length_c   1.000
_cell.angle_alpha   90.00
_cell.angle_beta   90.00
_cell.angle_gamma   90.00
#
_symmetry.space_group_name_H-M   'P 1'
#
loop_
_entity.id
_entity.type
_entity.pdbx_description
1 polymer ?
#
loop_
_entity_poly.entity_id
_entity_poly.type
_entity_poly.pdbx_seq_one_letter_code
_entity_poly.pdbx_strand_id
1 'polypeptide(L)' 'WPKVILFGDSLTQRSFDPNSGLWGTLLANRLQRICDVVSRGFSGYNSKFCRVILPEMFSTSNVSDIAAFDILLGSNDSCD' A
#
# COMPACT_ATOMS: atom_id res chain seq x y z
N TRP A 1 -7.17 13.00 7.71
CA TRP A 1 -7.66 13.26 6.34
C TRP A 1 -8.19 11.94 5.78
N PRO A 2 -8.99 11.91 4.69
CA PRO A 2 -9.24 10.65 4.01
C PRO A 2 -7.92 9.97 3.64
N LYS A 3 -7.89 8.63 3.62
CA LYS A 3 -6.66 7.87 3.45
C LYS A 3 -6.52 7.38 2.01
N VAL A 4 -5.28 7.39 1.52
CA VAL A 4 -4.86 6.58 0.38
C VAL A 4 -4.01 5.46 0.91
N ILE A 5 -4.45 4.22 0.73
CA ILE A 5 -3.69 3.04 1.16
C ILE A 5 -2.83 2.56 -0.01
N LEU A 6 -1.54 2.37 0.24
CA LEU A 6 -0.63 1.67 -0.68
C LEU A 6 -0.49 0.24 -0.20
N PHE A 7 -1.01 -0.73 -0.95
CA PHE A 7 -0.98 -2.15 -0.57
C PHE A 7 -0.24 -2.97 -1.63
N GLY A 8 0.66 -3.85 -1.19
CA GLY A 8 1.46 -4.59 -2.15
C GLY A 8 2.63 -5.36 -1.54
N ASP A 9 3.62 -5.62 -2.39
CA ASP A 9 4.82 -6.38 -2.03
C ASP A 9 5.98 -5.51 -1.53
N SER A 10 7.23 -5.98 -1.71
CA SER A 10 8.45 -5.26 -1.34
C SER A 10 8.60 -3.87 -1.98
N LEU A 11 8.01 -3.64 -3.16
CA LEU A 11 8.05 -2.35 -3.86
C LEU A 11 7.16 -1.32 -3.14
N THR A 12 6.01 -1.77 -2.64
CA THR A 12 5.13 -0.96 -1.79
C THR A 12 5.71 -0.77 -0.40
N GLN A 13 6.34 -1.80 0.18
CA GLN A 13 6.96 -1.69 1.51
C GLN A 13 8.04 -0.59 1.53
N ARG A 14 8.81 -0.51 0.45
CA ARG A 14 9.90 0.46 0.29
C ARG A 14 9.44 1.79 -0.32
N SER A 15 8.14 2.04 -0.45
CA SER A 15 7.59 3.26 -1.09
C SER A 15 7.93 4.59 -0.40
N PHE A 16 8.50 4.55 0.80
CA PHE A 16 9.04 5.72 1.50
C PHE A 16 10.55 5.61 1.78
N ASP A 17 11.23 4.59 1.22
CA ASP A 17 12.66 4.40 1.39
C ASP A 17 13.43 5.54 0.70
N PRO A 18 14.31 6.27 1.42
CA PRO A 18 14.98 7.44 0.88
C PRO A 18 16.01 7.11 -0.22
N ASN A 19 16.46 5.87 -0.32
CA ASN A 19 17.48 5.44 -1.27
C ASN A 19 16.90 4.80 -2.53
N SER A 20 15.72 4.17 -2.43
CA SER A 20 15.22 3.28 -3.48
C SER A 20 13.71 3.31 -3.73
N GLY A 21 12.93 4.05 -2.95
CA GLY A 21 11.49 4.14 -3.16
C GLY A 21 10.93 5.44 -2.61
N LEU A 22 11.13 6.52 -3.35
CA LEU A 22 10.60 7.85 -3.01
C LEU A 22 9.19 8.08 -3.55
N TRP A 23 8.60 7.12 -4.26
CA TRP A 23 7.34 7.33 -4.97
C TRP A 23 6.14 7.58 -4.03
N GLY A 24 6.09 6.88 -2.89
CA GLY A 24 5.09 7.11 -1.83
C GLY A 24 5.29 8.47 -1.16
N THR A 25 6.54 8.88 -0.95
CA THR A 25 6.87 10.24 -0.47
C THR A 25 6.42 11.31 -1.46
N LEU A 26 6.64 11.14 -2.76
CA LEU A 26 6.19 12.07 -3.80
C LEU A 26 4.66 12.18 -3.84
N LEU A 27 3.97 11.04 -3.70
CA LEU A 27 2.51 11.00 -3.63
C LEU A 27 2.00 11.72 -2.37
N ALA A 28 2.59 11.44 -1.20
CA ALA A 28 2.25 12.10 0.05
C ALA A 28 2.49 13.61 -0.01
N ASN A 29 3.59 14.03 -0.65
CA ASN A 29 3.90 15.44 -0.87
C ASN A 29 2.85 16.12 -1.76
N ARG A 30 2.39 15.44 -2.81
CA ARG A 30 1.36 15.96 -3.72
C ARG A 30 -0.03 16.04 -3.09
N LEU A 31 -0.32 15.15 -2.14
CA LEU A 31 -1.61 15.07 -1.43
C LEU A 31 -1.60 15.76 -0.07
N GLN A 32 -0.59 16.57 0.23
CA GLN A 32 -0.54 17.34 1.47
C GLN A 32 -1.83 18.14 1.67
N ARG A 33 -2.42 18.00 2.86
CA ARG A 33 -3.71 18.65 3.21
C ARG A 33 -4.88 18.24 2.30
N ILE A 34 -4.82 17.05 1.70
CA ILE A 34 -5.91 16.43 0.94
C ILE A 34 -6.16 15.03 1.50
N CYS A 35 -5.12 14.19 1.54
CA CYS A 35 -5.20 12.82 2.04
C CYS A 35 -3.98 12.44 2.87
N ASP A 36 -4.15 11.48 3.79
CA ASP A 36 -3.05 10.80 4.45
C ASP A 36 -2.65 9.58 3.60
N VAL A 37 -1.36 9.45 3.24
CA VAL A 37 -0.86 8.30 2.46
C VAL A 37 -0.26 7.27 3.41
N VAL A 38 -0.80 6.05 3.41
CA VAL A 38 -0.42 4.99 4.35
C VAL A 38 0.11 3.77 3.59
N SER A 39 1.38 3.41 3.86
CA SER A 39 1.99 2.21 3.27
C SER A 39 1.65 0.93 4.06
N ARG A 40 1.23 -0.10 3.32
CA ARG A 40 0.92 -1.47 3.75
C ARG A 40 1.52 -2.48 2.77
N GLY A 41 2.83 -2.37 2.54
CA GLY A 41 3.58 -3.33 1.73
C GLY A 41 4.23 -4.44 2.54
N PHE A 42 4.31 -5.64 1.97
CA PHE A 42 4.83 -6.85 2.61
C PHE A 42 5.85 -7.55 1.69
N SER A 43 7.14 -7.38 1.99
CA SER A 43 8.21 -7.99 1.22
C SER A 43 8.09 -9.52 1.19
N GLY A 44 8.23 -10.11 0.00
CA GLY A 44 8.07 -11.55 -0.23
C GLY A 44 6.62 -12.02 -0.40
N TYR A 45 5.62 -11.15 -0.24
CA TYR A 45 4.22 -11.54 -0.42
C TYR A 45 3.83 -11.53 -1.90
N ASN A 46 3.19 -12.61 -2.35
CA ASN A 46 2.50 -12.71 -3.64
C ASN A 46 0.99 -12.47 -3.45
N SER A 47 0.22 -12.51 -4.55
CA SER A 47 -1.23 -12.25 -4.50
C SER A 47 -1.99 -13.21 -3.59
N LYS A 48 -1.55 -14.48 -3.45
CA LYS A 48 -2.21 -15.48 -2.59
C LYS A 48 -2.10 -15.08 -1.12
N PHE A 49 -0.92 -14.67 -0.66
CA PHE A 49 -0.72 -14.21 0.73
C PHE A 49 -1.49 -12.91 0.99
N CYS A 50 -1.40 -11.95 0.08
CA CYS A 50 -2.11 -10.67 0.20
C CYS A 50 -3.63 -10.84 0.30
N ARG A 51 -4.21 -11.80 -0.44
CA ARG A 51 -5.64 -12.11 -0.37
C ARG A 51 -6.08 -12.59 1.02
N VAL A 52 -5.21 -13.28 1.77
CA VAL A 52 -5.51 -13.79 3.11
C VAL A 52 -5.48 -12.65 4.14
N ILE A 53 -4.48 -11.77 4.07
CA ILE A 53 -4.31 -10.71 5.08
C ILE A 53 -5.22 -9.50 4.86
N LEU A 54 -5.67 -9.25 3.63
CA LEU A 54 -6.49 -8.08 3.29
C LEU A 54 -7.75 -7.96 4.18
N PRO A 55 -8.59 -8.99 4.37
CA PRO A 55 -9.77 -8.90 5.24
C PRO A 55 -9.45 -8.77 6.74
N GLU A 56 -8.26 -9.22 7.18
CA GLU A 56 -7.84 -9.04 8.59
C GLU A 56 -7.41 -7.59 8.85
N MET A 57 -6.80 -6.95 7.85
CA MET A 57 -6.34 -5.57 7.97
C MET A 57 -7.46 -4.56 7.73
N PHE A 58 -8.42 -4.87 6.86
CA PHE A 58 -9.47 -3.95 6.44
C PHE A 58 -10.85 -4.53 6.75
N SER A 59 -11.47 -4.02 7.82
CA SER A 59 -12.86 -4.28 8.19
C SER A 59 -13.79 -3.20 7.62
N THR A 60 -15.08 -3.50 7.49
CA THR A 60 -16.09 -2.50 7.06
C THR A 60 -16.11 -1.24 7.92
N SER A 61 -15.66 -1.33 9.19
CA SER A 61 -15.54 -0.19 10.09
C SER A 61 -14.30 0.69 9.87
N ASN A 62 -13.23 0.16 9.27
CA ASN A 62 -11.95 0.87 9.10
C ASN A 62 -11.69 1.36 7.67
N VAL A 63 -12.58 1.06 6.73
CA VAL A 63 -12.54 1.51 5.33
C VAL A 63 -13.35 2.78 5.07
N SER A 64 -14.14 3.24 6.04
CA SER A 64 -15.07 4.37 5.88
C SER A 64 -14.39 5.71 5.58
N ASP A 65 -13.12 5.86 5.95
CA ASP A 65 -12.30 7.04 5.66
C ASP A 65 -11.24 6.80 4.57
N ILE A 66 -11.30 5.68 3.85
CA ILE A 66 -10.40 5.40 2.72
C ILE A 66 -10.99 6.01 1.44
N ALA A 67 -10.26 6.98 0.85
CA ALA A 67 -10.63 7.57 -0.43
C ALA A 67 -10.12 6.77 -1.62
N ALA A 68 -8.98 6.08 -1.48
CA ALA A 68 -8.42 5.26 -2.53
C ALA A 68 -7.55 4.11 -1.97
N PHE A 69 -7.46 3.06 -2.77
CA PHE A 69 -6.65 1.88 -2.48
C PHE A 69 -5.82 1.55 -3.72
N ASP A 70 -4.51 1.64 -3.58
CA ASP A 70 -3.54 1.25 -4.60
C ASP A 70 -3.11 -0.20 -4.35
N ILE A 71 -3.22 -1.06 -5.36
CA ILE A 71 -2.86 -2.47 -5.29
C ILE A 71 -1.74 -2.74 -6.27
N LEU A 72 -0.53 -2.94 -5.76
CA LEU A 72 0.66 -3.24 -6.55
C LEU A 72 1.22 -4.62 -6.17
N LEU A 73 0.83 -5.62 -6.95
CA LEU A 73 1.18 -7.03 -6.75
C LEU A 73 1.54 -7.68 -8.10
N GLY A 74 2.20 -8.84 -8.05
CA GLY A 74 2.52 -9.65 -9.23
C GLY A 74 4.01 -9.95 -9.40
N SER A 75 4.91 -9.16 -8.79
CA SER A 75 6.37 -9.38 -8.91
C SER A 75 6.75 -10.76 -8.35
N ASN A 76 6.30 -11.07 -7.14
CA ASN A 76 6.59 -12.36 -6.51
C ASN A 76 5.79 -13.51 -7.16
N ASP A 77 4.55 -13.27 -7.61
CA ASP A 77 3.74 -14.25 -8.33
C ASP A 77 4.41 -14.78 -9.60
N SER A 78 5.20 -13.94 -10.28
CA SER A 78 5.92 -14.33 -11.50
C SER A 78 7.04 -15.34 -11.29
N CYS A 79 7.51 -15.47 -10.05
CA CYS A 79 8.62 -16.34 -9.65
C CYS A 79 8.20 -17.41 -8.63
N ASP A 80 6.89 -17.55 -8.38
CA ASP A 80 6.26 -18.51 -7.45
C ASP A 80 5.91 -19.85 -8.13
#